data_AF-A0A2V6MCP1-F1
#
_entry.id   AF-A0A2V6MCP1-F1
#
_cell.length_a   1.000
_cell.length_b   1.000
_cell.length_c   1.000
_cell.angle_alpha   90.00
_cell.angle_beta   90.00
_cell.angle_gamma   90.00
#
_symmetry.space_group_name_H-M   'P 1'
#
loop_
_entity.id
_entity.type
_entity.pdbx_description
1 polymer ?
#
loop_
_entity_poly.entity_id
_entity_poly.type
_entity_poly.pdbx_seq_one_letter_code
_entity_poly.pdbx_strand_id
1 'polypeptide(L)'
;MPNYCEVNLDSTAAELSVPRSRLNADRSPLRIYQLFVRLFGNTNETRTPNGTLARNGVGKFNDINDAALRSLRKMGFTHIWLMGVLQQASGTDYSSIGQPADDPDLLKGIAGSPYAIKDYFDVCPDYAAKPEKRLDEFKLLLKRIHKHEMKALIDFVPNHVARSYDSDVMPELNFGTRGNDGA
;
A
#
# COMPACT_ATOMS: atom_id res chain seq x y z
N MET A 1 -5.93 24.73 5.99
CA MET A 1 -4.64 24.53 6.68
C MET A 1 -4.08 25.91 6.95
N PRO A 2 -3.82 26.32 8.21
CA PRO A 2 -3.69 27.74 8.46
C PRO A 2 -2.32 28.21 7.99
N ASN A 3 -2.36 29.05 6.96
CA ASN A 3 -1.36 30.09 6.80
C ASN A 3 -1.32 30.87 8.13
N TYR A 4 -0.13 31.20 8.60
CA TYR A 4 0.05 32.01 9.80
C TYR A 4 0.92 33.22 9.45
N CYS A 5 0.67 34.34 10.10
CA CYS A 5 1.55 35.49 9.99
C CYS A 5 2.61 35.38 11.08
N GLU A 6 3.88 35.38 10.67
CA GLU A 6 5.01 35.47 11.59
C GLU A 6 5.32 36.96 11.81
N VAL A 7 5.20 37.43 13.05
CA VAL A 7 5.43 38.85 13.38
C VAL A 7 6.93 39.13 13.25
N ASN A 8 7.26 40.23 12.59
CA ASN A 8 8.64 40.70 12.51
C ASN A 8 9.01 41.37 13.84
N LEU A 9 10.01 40.81 14.53
CA LEU A 9 10.45 41.32 15.83
C LEU A 9 11.50 42.43 15.69
N ASP A 10 11.98 42.69 14.47
CA ASP A 10 12.84 43.83 14.17
C ASP A 10 12.00 45.10 14.10
N SER A 11 12.24 46.03 15.02
CA SER A 11 11.53 47.31 15.10
C SER A 11 11.79 48.24 13.93
N THR A 12 12.77 47.93 13.09
CA THR A 12 13.12 48.69 11.89
C THR A 12 12.58 48.08 10.60
N ALA A 13 11.93 46.92 10.67
CA ALA A 13 11.38 46.27 9.49
C ALA A 13 10.16 47.02 8.91
N ALA A 14 10.13 47.12 7.58
CA ALA A 14 9.04 47.79 6.86
C ALA A 14 7.70 47.04 6.93
N GLU A 15 7.73 45.72 7.14
CA GLU A 15 6.53 44.88 7.27
C GLU A 15 6.44 44.29 8.69
N LEU A 16 5.28 44.49 9.34
CA LEU A 16 4.98 44.02 10.70
C LEU A 16 4.89 42.48 10.80
N SER A 17 4.53 41.79 9.72
CA SER A 17 4.44 40.34 9.71
C SER A 17 4.55 39.76 8.31
N VAL A 18 5.15 38.58 8.19
CA VAL A 18 5.31 37.86 6.93
C VAL A 18 4.34 36.67 6.90
N PRO A 19 3.55 36.48 5.83
CA PRO A 19 2.75 35.27 5.66
C PRO A 19 3.66 34.05 5.52
N ARG A 20 3.50 33.09 6.42
CA ARG A 20 4.19 31.80 6.39
C ARG A 20 3.18 30.68 6.19
N SER A 21 3.66 29.63 5.55
CA SER A 21 3.00 28.34 5.54
C SER A 21 3.98 27.33 6.14
N ARG A 22 3.48 26.45 7.02
CA ARG A 22 4.29 25.36 7.61
C ARG A 22 4.85 24.39 6.55
N LEU A 23 4.26 24.41 5.36
CA LEU A 23 4.81 23.83 4.14
C LEU A 23 5.22 25.01 3.26
N ASN A 24 6.49 25.17 2.90
CA ASN A 24 6.98 26.25 2.02
C ASN A 24 5.92 26.72 1.00
N ALA A 25 5.75 28.03 0.82
CA ALA A 25 4.68 28.66 0.03
C ALA A 25 4.49 28.12 -1.40
N ASP A 26 5.50 27.42 -1.94
CA ASP A 26 5.53 26.79 -3.26
C ASP A 26 5.03 25.32 -3.30
N ARG A 27 4.75 24.68 -2.14
CA ARG A 27 4.25 23.30 -2.13
C ARG A 27 2.73 23.27 -2.00
N SER A 28 2.08 22.81 -3.08
CA SER A 28 0.66 22.43 -3.07
C SER A 28 0.33 21.58 -1.84
N PRO A 29 -0.82 21.79 -1.17
CA PRO A 29 -1.18 21.05 0.04
C PRO A 29 -1.15 19.54 -0.23
N LEU A 30 -0.63 18.79 0.73
CA LEU A 30 -0.59 17.34 0.66
C LEU A 30 -2.03 16.80 0.70
N ARG A 31 -2.43 16.06 -0.33
CA ARG A 31 -3.75 15.43 -0.47
C ARG A 31 -3.53 13.96 -0.79
N ILE A 32 -3.89 13.09 0.15
CA ILE A 32 -3.71 11.65 0.04
C ILE A 32 -5.02 11.03 -0.42
N TYR A 33 -4.96 10.21 -1.47
CA TYR A 33 -6.04 9.29 -1.81
C TYR A 33 -5.72 7.92 -1.21
N GLN A 34 -6.47 7.52 -0.19
CA GLN A 34 -6.36 6.20 0.44
C GLN A 34 -7.19 5.19 -0.37
N LEU A 35 -6.55 4.09 -0.76
CA LEU A 35 -7.24 3.00 -1.45
C LEU A 35 -6.77 1.65 -0.95
N PHE A 36 -7.66 0.67 -1.05
CA PHE A 36 -7.35 -0.72 -0.77
C PHE A 36 -7.26 -1.48 -2.09
N VAL A 37 -6.07 -1.99 -2.42
CA VAL A 37 -5.76 -2.53 -3.77
C VAL A 37 -6.70 -3.68 -4.13
N ARG A 38 -7.03 -4.54 -3.16
CA ARG A 38 -8.00 -5.64 -3.28
C ARG A 38 -9.36 -5.19 -3.82
N LEU A 39 -9.78 -3.94 -3.55
CA LEU A 39 -11.11 -3.44 -3.88
C LEU A 39 -11.11 -2.45 -5.05
N PHE A 40 -10.08 -1.59 -5.16
CA PHE A 40 -10.10 -0.42 -6.03
C PHE A 40 -10.44 -0.73 -7.50
N GLY A 41 -9.84 -1.80 -8.04
CA GLY A 41 -10.01 -2.21 -9.43
C GLY A 41 -11.05 -3.32 -9.65
N ASN A 42 -11.62 -3.87 -8.58
CA ASN A 42 -12.50 -5.04 -8.71
C ASN A 42 -13.88 -4.61 -9.19
N THR A 43 -14.19 -4.88 -10.46
CA THR A 43 -15.51 -4.61 -11.05
C THR A 43 -16.48 -5.79 -10.88
N ASN A 44 -16.07 -6.90 -10.26
CA ASN A 44 -16.97 -8.01 -9.95
C ASN A 44 -17.87 -7.62 -8.78
N GLU A 45 -19.19 -7.63 -9.00
CA GLU A 45 -20.18 -7.27 -7.99
C GLU A 45 -20.59 -8.45 -7.08
N THR A 46 -20.04 -9.65 -7.31
CA THR A 46 -20.27 -10.82 -6.47
C THR A 46 -19.65 -10.60 -5.08
N ARG A 47 -20.50 -10.65 -4.05
CA ARG A 47 -20.11 -10.43 -2.64
C ARG A 47 -20.41 -11.67 -1.80
N THR A 48 -20.00 -12.85 -2.27
CA THR A 48 -20.21 -14.10 -1.52
C THR A 48 -19.38 -14.03 -0.23
N PRO A 49 -20.01 -14.10 0.97
CA PRO A 49 -19.27 -14.13 2.22
C PRO A 49 -18.27 -15.29 2.22
N ASN A 50 -17.01 -15.02 2.58
CA ASN A 50 -15.93 -15.99 2.55
C ASN A 50 -15.73 -16.66 1.15
N GLY A 51 -16.04 -15.95 0.07
CA GLY A 51 -15.93 -16.42 -1.31
C GLY A 51 -14.51 -16.39 -1.85
N THR A 52 -14.20 -17.30 -2.78
CA THR A 52 -12.85 -17.49 -3.32
C THR A 52 -12.41 -16.32 -4.19
N LEU A 53 -11.09 -16.22 -4.44
CA LEU A 53 -10.53 -15.25 -5.37
C LEU A 53 -11.21 -15.32 -6.74
N ALA A 54 -11.44 -16.54 -7.25
CA ALA A 54 -12.12 -16.77 -8.53
C ALA A 54 -13.60 -16.35 -8.51
N ARG A 55 -14.29 -16.51 -7.37
CA ARG A 55 -15.72 -16.18 -7.22
C ARG A 55 -15.95 -14.67 -7.08
N ASN A 56 -15.22 -14.03 -6.17
CA ASN A 56 -15.44 -12.62 -5.82
C ASN A 56 -14.56 -11.66 -6.62
N GLY A 57 -13.55 -12.15 -7.33
CA GLY A 57 -12.56 -11.30 -7.99
C GLY A 57 -11.68 -10.55 -6.99
N VAL A 58 -10.76 -9.76 -7.54
CA VAL A 58 -9.83 -8.93 -6.78
C VAL A 58 -9.33 -7.79 -7.67
N GLY A 59 -9.09 -6.63 -7.08
CA GLY A 59 -8.39 -5.55 -7.75
C GLY A 59 -6.91 -5.89 -7.93
N LYS A 60 -6.36 -5.46 -9.05
CA LYS A 60 -5.00 -5.76 -9.49
C LYS A 60 -4.15 -4.49 -9.52
N PHE A 61 -2.83 -4.65 -9.47
CA PHE A 61 -1.89 -3.53 -9.62
C PHE A 61 -2.06 -2.79 -10.95
N ASN A 62 -2.43 -3.50 -12.02
CA ASN A 62 -2.68 -2.91 -13.33
C ASN A 62 -4.04 -2.19 -13.45
N ASP A 63 -4.97 -2.38 -12.49
CA ASP A 63 -6.25 -1.65 -12.46
C ASP A 63 -6.06 -0.20 -12.01
N ILE A 64 -5.00 0.09 -11.24
CA ILE A 64 -4.53 1.45 -10.96
C ILE A 64 -3.80 1.97 -12.21
N ASN A 65 -4.55 2.13 -13.29
CA ASN A 65 -4.09 2.44 -14.63
C ASN A 65 -3.94 3.95 -14.88
N ASP A 66 -3.47 4.32 -16.06
CA ASP A 66 -3.24 5.72 -16.43
C ASP A 66 -4.53 6.57 -16.43
N ALA A 67 -5.70 5.98 -16.71
CA ALA A 67 -6.97 6.71 -16.68
C ALA A 67 -7.38 7.03 -15.23
N ALA A 68 -7.27 6.05 -14.33
CA ALA A 68 -7.51 6.23 -12.91
C ALA A 68 -6.57 7.30 -12.32
N LEU A 69 -5.26 7.19 -12.59
CA LEU A 69 -4.26 8.13 -12.09
C LEU A 69 -4.45 9.55 -12.62
N ARG A 70 -4.76 9.72 -13.91
CA ARG A 70 -5.13 11.06 -14.46
C ARG A 70 -6.35 11.64 -13.76
N SER A 71 -7.36 10.82 -13.48
CA SER A 71 -8.57 11.26 -12.79
C SER A 71 -8.25 11.71 -11.35
N LEU A 72 -7.50 10.91 -10.59
CA LEU A 72 -7.06 11.26 -9.23
C LEU A 72 -6.22 12.55 -9.23
N ARG A 73 -5.28 12.69 -10.17
CA ARG A 73 -4.47 13.90 -10.32
C ARG A 73 -5.31 15.12 -10.65
N LYS A 74 -6.30 15.00 -11.56
CA LYS A 74 -7.24 16.08 -11.91
C LYS A 74 -8.10 16.52 -10.72
N MET A 75 -8.44 15.59 -9.81
CA MET A 75 -9.11 15.91 -8.55
C MET A 75 -8.19 16.60 -7.52
N GLY A 76 -6.89 16.71 -7.82
CA GLY A 76 -5.90 17.43 -7.01
C GLY A 76 -5.18 16.56 -5.98
N PHE A 77 -5.32 15.24 -6.04
CA PHE A 77 -4.53 14.36 -5.17
C PHE A 77 -3.04 14.42 -5.54
N THR A 78 -2.18 14.39 -4.52
CA THR A 78 -0.72 14.43 -4.68
C THR A 78 -0.05 13.13 -4.28
N HIS A 79 -0.73 12.30 -3.48
CA HIS A 79 -0.23 11.02 -3.01
C HIS A 79 -1.31 9.95 -3.11
N ILE A 80 -0.89 8.70 -3.31
CA ILE A 80 -1.72 7.51 -3.24
C ILE A 80 -1.23 6.66 -2.09
N TRP A 81 -2.11 6.36 -1.14
CA TRP A 81 -1.82 5.44 -0.06
C TRP A 81 -2.37 4.06 -0.41
N LEU A 82 -1.44 3.16 -0.70
CA LEU A 82 -1.67 1.78 -1.12
C LEU A 82 -1.77 0.89 0.11
N MET A 83 -3.00 0.54 0.49
CA MET A 83 -3.25 -0.32 1.65
C MET A 83 -3.14 -1.79 1.33
N GLY A 84 -2.59 -2.54 2.30
CA GLY A 84 -2.53 -4.00 2.34
C GLY A 84 -1.83 -4.66 1.16
N VAL A 85 -0.83 -4.00 0.59
CA VAL A 85 -0.04 -4.47 -0.55
C VAL A 85 1.01 -5.51 -0.19
N LEU A 86 1.50 -5.50 1.04
CA LEU A 86 2.48 -6.46 1.54
C LEU A 86 1.89 -7.87 1.52
N GLN A 87 2.74 -8.89 1.37
CA GLN A 87 2.25 -10.26 1.39
C GLN A 87 1.66 -10.60 2.77
N GLN A 88 0.38 -10.91 2.79
CA GLN A 88 -0.33 -11.37 3.97
C GLN A 88 -0.61 -12.88 3.94
N ALA A 89 -0.87 -13.45 5.11
CA ALA A 89 -1.37 -14.82 5.20
C ALA A 89 -2.69 -14.98 4.43
N SER A 90 -2.80 -16.01 3.60
CA SER A 90 -3.91 -16.20 2.64
C SER A 90 -4.20 -17.67 2.42
N GLY A 91 -5.47 -18.00 2.14
CA GLY A 91 -5.89 -19.35 1.75
C GLY A 91 -5.74 -19.62 0.24
N THR A 92 -5.17 -18.68 -0.52
CA THR A 92 -4.94 -18.86 -1.96
C THR A 92 -3.63 -19.63 -2.17
N ASP A 93 -3.71 -20.77 -2.86
CA ASP A 93 -2.58 -21.65 -3.09
C ASP A 93 -1.76 -21.21 -4.32
N TYR A 94 -0.50 -20.84 -4.07
CA TYR A 94 0.50 -20.53 -5.08
C TYR A 94 1.72 -21.46 -4.97
N SER A 95 1.51 -22.72 -4.58
CA SER A 95 2.58 -23.74 -4.45
C SER A 95 3.43 -23.89 -5.72
N SER A 96 2.86 -23.66 -6.90
CA SER A 96 3.58 -23.70 -8.19
C SER A 96 4.72 -22.67 -8.30
N ILE A 97 4.70 -21.63 -7.47
CA ILE A 97 5.72 -20.57 -7.40
C ILE A 97 6.35 -20.48 -6.01
N GLY A 98 6.22 -21.53 -5.19
CA GLY A 98 6.83 -21.62 -3.87
C GLY A 98 6.06 -20.92 -2.74
N GLN A 99 4.80 -20.53 -2.96
CA GLN A 99 3.99 -19.79 -1.98
C GLN A 99 2.69 -20.54 -1.64
N PRO A 100 2.77 -21.64 -0.87
CA PRO A 100 1.59 -22.43 -0.53
C PRO A 100 0.59 -21.62 0.31
N ALA A 101 -0.67 -22.04 0.26
CA ALA A 101 -1.72 -21.50 1.13
C ALA A 101 -1.37 -21.71 2.61
N ASP A 102 -1.76 -20.75 3.43
CA ASP A 102 -1.64 -20.84 4.88
C ASP A 102 -2.70 -21.76 5.49
N ASP A 103 -2.40 -22.26 6.69
CA ASP A 103 -3.35 -23.06 7.47
C ASP A 103 -4.65 -22.27 7.71
N PRO A 104 -5.83 -22.81 7.32
CA PRO A 104 -7.12 -22.17 7.51
C PRO A 104 -7.39 -21.69 8.94
N ASP A 105 -6.85 -22.36 9.97
CA ASP A 105 -7.04 -21.99 11.39
C ASP A 105 -6.33 -20.68 11.75
N LEU A 106 -5.40 -20.21 10.92
CA LEU A 106 -4.69 -18.94 11.09
C LEU A 106 -5.43 -17.77 10.42
N LEU A 107 -6.40 -18.05 9.56
CA LEU A 107 -6.99 -17.07 8.65
C LEU A 107 -8.27 -16.43 9.21
N LYS A 108 -8.45 -15.16 8.87
CA LYS A 108 -9.72 -14.43 9.09
C LYS A 108 -10.53 -14.42 7.79
N GLY A 109 -11.06 -15.59 7.44
CA GLY A 109 -11.65 -15.87 6.12
C GLY A 109 -10.59 -16.19 5.06
N ILE A 110 -11.00 -16.79 3.94
CA ILE A 110 -10.06 -17.39 2.96
C ILE A 110 -9.18 -16.38 2.22
N ALA A 111 -9.61 -15.12 2.14
CA ALA A 111 -8.78 -14.03 1.59
C ALA A 111 -7.66 -13.58 2.55
N GLY A 112 -7.73 -14.00 3.81
CA GLY A 112 -6.86 -13.54 4.88
C GLY A 112 -7.15 -12.10 5.33
N SER A 113 -6.37 -11.64 6.31
CA SER A 113 -6.38 -10.25 6.76
C SER A 113 -5.25 -9.50 6.06
N PRO A 114 -5.48 -8.34 5.43
CA PRO A 114 -4.41 -7.54 4.81
C PRO A 114 -3.36 -7.01 5.81
N TYR A 115 -3.64 -7.14 7.12
CA TYR A 115 -2.75 -6.72 8.19
C TYR A 115 -2.03 -7.90 8.87
N ALA A 116 -2.34 -9.15 8.50
CA ALA A 116 -1.61 -10.32 8.98
C ALA A 116 -0.40 -10.56 8.06
N ILE A 117 0.66 -9.76 8.24
CA ILE A 117 1.82 -9.75 7.33
C ILE A 117 2.62 -11.05 7.43
N LYS A 118 2.79 -11.73 6.30
CA LYS A 118 3.55 -12.98 6.15
C LYS A 118 4.98 -12.72 5.68
N ASP A 119 5.16 -11.75 4.78
CA ASP A 119 6.48 -11.31 4.33
C ASP A 119 6.48 -9.79 4.11
N TYR A 120 7.40 -9.07 4.77
CA TYR A 120 7.60 -7.63 4.60
C TYR A 120 8.36 -7.27 3.31
N PHE A 121 9.07 -8.22 2.73
CA PHE A 121 9.92 -8.04 1.55
C PHE A 121 9.20 -8.41 0.25
N ASP A 122 7.96 -8.90 0.36
CA ASP A 122 7.13 -9.30 -0.75
C ASP A 122 5.77 -8.58 -0.76
N VAL A 123 5.04 -8.72 -1.88
CA VAL A 123 3.71 -8.16 -2.08
C VAL A 123 2.69 -9.25 -2.36
N CYS A 124 1.42 -8.99 -2.06
CA CYS A 124 0.36 -9.97 -2.21
C CYS A 124 0.24 -10.48 -3.67
N PRO A 125 0.40 -11.80 -3.92
CA PRO A 125 0.30 -12.36 -5.27
C PRO A 125 -1.09 -12.22 -5.88
N ASP A 126 -2.14 -12.15 -5.07
CA ASP A 126 -3.52 -11.92 -5.51
C ASP A 126 -3.65 -10.66 -6.37
N TYR A 127 -2.82 -9.64 -6.15
CA TYR A 127 -2.94 -8.34 -6.84
C TYR A 127 -2.14 -8.28 -8.14
N ALA A 128 -1.32 -9.28 -8.44
CA ALA A 128 -0.63 -9.37 -9.71
C ALA A 128 -1.54 -10.03 -10.77
N ALA A 129 -1.38 -9.63 -12.03
CA ALA A 129 -1.93 -10.36 -13.16
C ALA A 129 -1.19 -11.71 -13.32
N LYS A 130 0.12 -11.72 -13.08
CA LYS A 130 0.98 -12.89 -13.02
C LYS A 130 1.62 -13.00 -11.62
N PRO A 131 1.12 -13.89 -10.74
CA PRO A 131 1.63 -14.06 -9.37
C PRO A 131 3.16 -14.23 -9.27
N GLU A 132 3.78 -14.91 -10.23
CA GLU A 132 5.24 -15.10 -10.32
C GLU A 132 6.03 -13.82 -10.66
N LYS A 133 5.34 -12.75 -11.09
CA LYS A 133 5.89 -11.43 -11.42
C LYS A 133 5.40 -10.32 -10.49
N ARG A 134 4.79 -10.66 -9.36
CA ARG A 134 4.16 -9.70 -8.43
C ARG A 134 5.02 -8.50 -8.04
N LEU A 135 6.30 -8.69 -7.71
CA LEU A 135 7.22 -7.59 -7.38
C LEU A 135 7.52 -6.70 -8.59
N ASP A 136 7.66 -7.28 -9.79
CA ASP A 136 7.86 -6.52 -11.02
C ASP A 136 6.62 -5.70 -11.37
N GLU A 137 5.43 -6.30 -11.24
CA GLU A 137 4.15 -5.60 -11.45
C GLU A 137 3.93 -4.47 -10.43
N PHE A 138 4.31 -4.68 -9.16
CA PHE A 138 4.28 -3.63 -8.15
C PHE A 138 5.24 -2.48 -8.47
N LYS A 139 6.47 -2.77 -8.89
CA LYS A 139 7.41 -1.74 -9.38
C LYS A 139 6.86 -0.97 -10.58
N LEU A 140 6.14 -1.64 -11.49
CA LEU A 140 5.47 -0.99 -12.62
C LEU A 140 4.33 -0.07 -12.17
N LEU A 141 3.55 -0.47 -11.16
CA LEU A 141 2.57 0.40 -10.52
C LEU A 141 3.22 1.66 -9.96
N LEU A 142 4.29 1.53 -9.14
CA LEU A 142 5.00 2.68 -8.57
C LEU A 142 5.53 3.63 -9.65
N LYS A 143 6.14 3.09 -10.72
CA LYS A 143 6.59 3.88 -11.88
C LYS A 143 5.43 4.62 -12.54
N ARG A 144 4.26 3.98 -12.68
CA ARG A 144 3.07 4.61 -13.25
C ARG A 144 2.58 5.75 -12.37
N ILE A 145 2.50 5.55 -11.05
CA ILE A 145 2.12 6.61 -10.09
C ILE A 145 3.05 7.83 -10.24
N HIS A 146 4.37 7.62 -10.27
CA HIS A 146 5.34 8.69 -10.42
C HIS A 146 5.25 9.42 -11.78
N LYS A 147 4.92 8.69 -12.86
CA LYS A 147 4.69 9.29 -14.20
C LYS A 147 3.53 10.28 -14.20
N HIS A 148 2.55 10.14 -13.32
CA HIS A 148 1.42 11.07 -13.14
C HIS A 148 1.68 12.14 -12.09
N GLU A 149 2.95 12.38 -11.72
CA GLU A 149 3.37 13.39 -10.73
C GLU A 149 2.73 13.21 -9.34
N MET A 150 2.38 11.97 -9.00
CA MET A 150 1.90 11.58 -7.69
C MET A 150 2.97 10.76 -6.98
N LYS A 151 2.94 10.73 -5.64
CA LYS A 151 3.81 9.89 -4.82
C LYS A 151 3.05 8.70 -4.26
N ALA A 152 3.72 7.57 -4.07
CA ALA A 152 3.14 6.40 -3.41
C ALA A 152 3.48 6.39 -1.91
N LEU A 153 2.52 5.97 -1.08
CA LEU A 153 2.68 5.62 0.32
C LEU A 153 2.26 4.16 0.47
N ILE A 154 3.04 3.38 1.21
CA ILE A 154 2.72 1.98 1.53
C ILE A 154 2.22 1.93 2.96
N ASP A 155 1.10 1.23 3.17
CA ASP A 155 0.59 0.95 4.50
C ASP A 155 1.49 -0.08 5.21
N PHE A 156 2.35 0.40 6.09
CA PHE A 156 3.33 -0.41 6.79
C PHE A 156 2.79 -0.80 8.17
N VAL A 157 2.79 -2.10 8.48
CA VAL A 157 2.25 -2.67 9.74
C VAL A 157 3.37 -3.28 10.57
N PRO A 158 4.24 -2.50 11.23
CA PRO A 158 5.41 -3.05 11.95
C PRO A 158 5.08 -3.65 13.32
N ASN A 159 3.85 -3.48 13.80
CA ASN A 159 3.50 -3.76 15.19
C ASN A 159 3.14 -5.24 15.46
N HIS A 160 2.96 -6.06 14.41
CA HIS A 160 2.78 -7.52 14.52
C HIS A 160 3.06 -8.20 13.18
N VAL A 161 3.15 -9.53 13.21
CA VAL A 161 3.23 -10.40 12.01
C VAL A 161 2.19 -11.51 12.06
N ALA A 162 1.93 -12.16 10.93
CA ALA A 162 1.20 -13.42 10.87
C ALA A 162 1.95 -14.52 11.62
N ARG A 163 1.23 -15.49 12.17
CA ARG A 163 1.84 -16.65 12.84
C ARG A 163 2.65 -17.54 11.89
N SER A 164 2.33 -17.50 10.60
CA SER A 164 3.04 -18.18 9.53
C SER A 164 4.06 -17.27 8.82
N TYR A 165 4.57 -16.23 9.50
CA TYR A 165 5.57 -15.34 8.91
C TYR A 165 6.76 -16.14 8.40
N ASP A 166 7.05 -15.96 7.12
CA ASP A 166 8.16 -16.60 6.44
C ASP A 166 8.51 -15.76 5.20
N SER A 167 9.76 -15.33 5.10
CA SER A 167 10.21 -14.52 3.97
C SER A 167 11.01 -15.36 2.99
N ASP A 168 10.51 -15.46 1.74
CA ASP A 168 11.23 -16.08 0.63
C ASP A 168 12.14 -15.09 -0.10
N VAL A 169 11.85 -13.78 0.00
CA VAL A 169 12.64 -12.71 -0.64
C VAL A 169 13.89 -12.37 0.16
N MET A 170 13.81 -12.29 1.50
CA MET A 170 14.96 -12.04 2.40
C MET A 170 14.95 -13.05 3.57
N PRO A 171 15.28 -14.33 3.32
CA PRO A 171 15.21 -15.40 4.33
C PRO A 171 16.10 -15.17 5.56
N GLU A 172 17.16 -14.39 5.42
CA GLU A 172 18.08 -14.03 6.51
C GLU A 172 17.50 -13.01 7.50
N LEU A 173 16.50 -12.23 7.08
CA LEU A 173 15.77 -11.24 7.91
C LEU A 173 14.41 -11.78 8.38
N ASN A 174 14.31 -13.10 8.53
CA ASN A 174 13.07 -13.78 8.86
C ASN A 174 12.79 -13.80 10.37
N PHE A 175 11.71 -13.13 10.78
CA PHE A 175 11.27 -13.06 12.19
C PHE A 175 10.65 -14.38 12.69
N GLY A 176 10.04 -15.17 11.81
CA GLY A 176 9.27 -16.35 12.19
C GLY A 176 10.14 -17.54 12.61
N THR A 177 11.32 -17.69 12.02
CA THR A 177 12.22 -18.84 12.29
C THR A 177 13.09 -18.65 13.54
N ARG A 178 13.30 -17.42 14.00
CA ARG A 178 14.23 -17.09 15.09
C ARG A 178 13.55 -16.60 16.38
N GLY A 179 12.22 -16.41 16.38
CA GLY A 179 11.49 -15.94 17.56
C GLY A 179 12.01 -14.59 18.09
N ASN A 180 11.91 -14.38 19.41
CA ASN A 180 12.39 -13.15 20.08
C ASN A 180 13.93 -13.08 20.23
N ASP A 181 14.66 -14.12 19.83
CA ASP A 181 16.11 -14.16 19.91
C ASP A 181 16.77 -13.55 18.64
N GLY A 182 15.97 -12.94 17.77
CA GLY A 182 16.38 -12.39 16.48
C GLY A 182 16.53 -10.86 16.44
N ALA A 183 17.64 -10.35 16.97
CA ALA A 183 18.48 -9.23 16.48
C ALA A 183 19.60 -8.97 17.48
#